data_AF-A0A4Y2NCM8-F1
#
_entry.id   AF-A0A4Y2NCM8-F1
#
_cell.length_a   1.000
_cell.length_b   1.000
_cell.length_c   1.000
_cell.angle_alpha   90.00
_cell.angle_beta   90.00
_cell.angle_gamma   90.00
#
_symmetry.space_group_name_H-M   'P 1'
#
loop_
_entity.id
_entity.type
_entity.pdbx_description
1 polymer ?
#
loop_
_entity_poly.entity_id
_entity_poly.type
_entity_poly.pdbx_seq_one_letter_code
_entity_poly.pdbx_strand_id
1 'polypeptide(L)'
;MPHHRADNLFDTINSVLGTRVIAYQCPNSYPGAFHWPPYSPDLNSCDFFLRGHMKDLVYKKKSTDLINVRRSITDLFASTKRKTLELVTDNFVTGLCYCITSDDSNFENILH
;
A
#
# COMPACT_ATOMS: atom_id res chain seq x y z
N MET A 1 13.95 19.87 -0.60
CA MET A 1 13.14 18.77 -0.03
C MET A 1 11.75 18.86 -0.64
N PRO A 2 11.21 17.81 -1.29
CA PRO A 2 9.84 17.85 -1.78
C PRO A 2 8.89 18.10 -0.60
N HIS A 3 7.88 18.95 -0.80
CA HIS A 3 6.96 19.42 0.25
C HIS A 3 6.17 18.31 0.97
N HIS A 4 6.21 17.08 0.46
CA HIS A 4 5.52 15.91 1.03
C HIS A 4 6.36 15.10 2.03
N ARG A 5 7.60 15.52 2.32
CA ARG A 5 8.51 14.83 3.22
C ARG A 5 8.98 15.77 4.32
N ALA A 6 8.19 15.86 5.39
CA ALA A 6 8.57 16.60 6.58
C ALA A 6 9.25 15.64 7.57
N ASP A 7 10.47 15.95 8.00
CA ASP A 7 11.29 15.07 8.85
C ASP A 7 10.58 14.76 10.19
N ASN A 8 9.85 15.73 10.74
CA ASN A 8 9.05 15.57 11.96
C ASN A 8 7.97 14.47 11.88
N LEU A 9 7.40 14.27 10.70
CA LEU A 9 6.41 13.23 10.45
C LEU A 9 7.08 11.86 10.46
N PHE A 10 8.24 11.73 9.81
CA PHE A 10 9.00 10.49 9.77
C PHE A 10 9.58 10.13 11.14
N ASP A 11 10.02 11.11 11.93
CA ASP A 11 10.44 10.88 13.31
C ASP A 11 9.31 10.33 14.18
N THR A 12 8.11 10.89 14.02
CA THR A 12 6.91 10.43 14.72
C THR A 12 6.53 9.00 14.31
N ILE A 13 6.53 8.72 13.00
CA ILE A 13 6.22 7.40 12.46
C ILE A 13 7.25 6.37 12.92
N ASN A 14 8.54 6.70 12.88
CA ASN A 14 9.62 5.83 13.31
C ASN A 14 9.57 5.57 14.84
N SER A 15 9.17 6.56 15.64
CA SER A 15 8.94 6.38 17.09
C SER A 15 7.83 5.36 17.39
N VAL A 16 6.76 5.35 16.59
CA VAL A 16 5.61 4.44 16.80
C VAL A 16 5.83 3.06 16.17
N LEU A 17 6.40 3.01 14.97
CA LEU A 17 6.50 1.78 14.17
C LEU A 17 7.88 1.12 14.22
N GLY A 18 8.92 1.83 14.68
CA GLY A 18 10.30 1.34 14.71
C GLY A 18 10.80 0.91 13.33
N THR A 19 11.36 -0.29 13.25
CA THR A 19 11.90 -0.88 12.00
C THR A 19 10.83 -1.33 11.01
N ARG A 20 9.54 -1.13 11.31
CA ARG A 20 8.42 -1.46 10.42
C ARG A 20 8.03 -0.30 9.50
N VAL A 21 9.00 0.54 9.14
CA VAL A 21 8.80 1.63 8.21
C VAL A 21 9.38 1.24 6.86
N ILE A 22 8.57 1.40 5.81
CA ILE A 22 8.94 1.17 4.42
C ILE A 22 8.80 2.52 3.71
N ALA A 23 9.90 3.12 3.27
CA ALA A 23 9.85 4.45 2.65
C ALA A 23 11.02 4.70 1.68
N TYR A 24 10.80 5.62 0.75
CA TYR A 24 11.82 6.04 -0.21
C TYR A 24 13.02 6.68 0.52
N GLN A 25 14.23 6.23 0.20
CA GLN A 25 15.50 6.68 0.80
C GLN A 25 15.59 6.50 2.34
N CYS A 26 14.81 5.58 2.93
CA CYS A 26 14.81 5.38 4.38
C CYS A 26 16.14 4.87 5.00
N PRO A 27 16.95 3.99 4.35
CA PRO A 27 18.16 3.48 5.01
C PRO A 27 19.20 4.55 5.37
N ASN A 28 19.16 5.71 4.69
CA ASN A 28 20.10 6.81 4.91
C ASN A 28 19.73 7.70 6.11
N SER A 29 18.47 7.68 6.54
CA SER A 29 17.95 8.56 7.61
C SER A 29 17.47 7.78 8.83
N TYR A 30 17.08 6.51 8.66
CA TYR A 30 16.53 5.66 9.71
C TYR A 30 17.12 4.23 9.62
N PRO A 31 18.15 3.90 10.43
CA PRO A 31 18.75 2.58 10.45
C PRO A 31 17.70 1.51 10.80
N GLY A 32 17.49 0.55 9.92
CA GLY A 32 16.52 -0.54 10.09
C GLY A 32 15.15 -0.32 9.43
N ALA A 33 14.92 0.82 8.78
CA ALA A 33 13.77 0.99 7.89
C ALA A 33 14.07 0.41 6.49
N PHE A 34 13.05 -0.18 5.86
CA PHE A 34 13.19 -0.78 4.55
C PHE A 34 13.14 0.27 3.44
N HIS A 35 14.01 0.11 2.44
CA HIS A 35 14.00 0.94 1.25
C HIS A 35 12.79 0.60 0.36
N TRP A 36 11.99 1.60 0.03
CA TRP A 36 10.98 1.48 -1.01
C TRP A 36 11.44 2.20 -2.28
N PRO A 37 11.45 1.56 -3.45
CA PRO A 37 11.79 2.21 -4.70
C PRO A 37 10.77 3.32 -5.06
N PRO A 38 11.21 4.39 -5.75
CA PRO A 38 10.32 5.44 -6.20
C PRO A 38 9.44 4.92 -7.35
N TYR A 39 8.18 5.39 -7.43
CA TYR A 39 7.24 5.05 -8.50
C TYR A 39 6.82 3.57 -8.59
N SER A 40 6.76 2.85 -7.47
CA SER A 40 6.26 1.46 -7.42
C SER A 40 4.90 1.34 -6.70
N PRO A 41 3.80 1.90 -7.26
CA PRO A 41 2.47 1.72 -6.69
C PRO A 41 2.02 0.25 -6.76
N ASP A 42 2.52 -0.51 -7.74
CA ASP A 42 2.19 -1.92 -7.96
C ASP A 42 2.74 -2.85 -6.88
N LEU A 43 3.78 -2.40 -6.18
CA LEU A 43 4.33 -3.10 -5.03
C LEU A 43 3.50 -2.84 -3.77
N ASN A 44 2.73 -1.76 -3.67
CA ASN A 44 1.94 -1.54 -2.45
C ASN A 44 0.62 -2.30 -2.53
N SER A 45 0.62 -3.54 -2.04
CA SER A 45 -0.55 -4.42 -2.09
C SER A 45 -1.75 -3.85 -1.35
N CYS A 46 -1.54 -3.06 -0.31
CA CYS A 46 -2.62 -2.30 0.35
C CYS A 46 -3.19 -1.24 -0.59
N ASP A 47 -2.37 -0.43 -1.26
CA ASP A 47 -2.88 0.58 -2.18
C ASP A 47 -3.57 -0.08 -3.38
N PHE A 48 -3.01 -1.13 -3.98
CA PHE A 48 -3.63 -1.83 -5.11
C PHE A 48 -4.97 -2.47 -4.71
N PHE A 49 -4.97 -3.28 -3.64
CA PHE A 49 -6.17 -3.96 -3.17
C PHE A 49 -7.22 -2.97 -2.66
N LEU A 50 -6.86 -2.07 -1.75
CA LEU A 50 -7.83 -1.15 -1.15
C LEU A 50 -8.33 -0.13 -2.16
N ARG A 51 -7.49 0.41 -3.04
CA ARG A 51 -7.95 1.37 -4.05
C ARG A 51 -8.92 0.72 -5.02
N GLY A 52 -8.65 -0.49 -5.52
CA GLY A 52 -9.57 -1.22 -6.39
C GLY A 52 -10.87 -1.60 -5.66
N HIS A 53 -10.73 -2.22 -4.50
CA HIS A 53 -11.85 -2.73 -3.72
C HIS A 53 -12.76 -1.63 -3.15
N MET A 54 -12.18 -0.51 -2.68
CA MET A 54 -12.94 0.65 -2.22
C MET A 54 -13.54 1.44 -3.38
N LYS A 55 -12.86 1.54 -4.54
CA LYS A 55 -13.47 2.16 -5.72
C LYS A 55 -14.75 1.44 -6.09
N ASP A 56 -14.72 0.12 -6.16
CA ASP A 56 -15.93 -0.66 -6.46
C ASP A 56 -17.05 -0.36 -5.47
N LEU A 57 -16.74 -0.23 -4.19
CA LEU A 57 -17.73 0.05 -3.15
C LEU A 57 -18.34 1.46 -3.27
N VAL A 58 -17.48 2.47 -3.43
CA VAL A 58 -17.85 3.90 -3.45
C VAL A 58 -18.47 4.31 -4.78
N TYR A 59 -18.02 3.74 -5.90
CA TYR A 59 -18.57 4.04 -7.23
C TYR A 59 -19.84 3.25 -7.54
N LYS A 60 -20.02 2.01 -7.04
CA LYS A 60 -21.29 1.29 -7.17
C LYS A 60 -22.40 1.97 -6.39
N LYS A 61 -22.10 2.45 -5.18
CA LYS A 61 -23.05 3.13 -4.31
C LYS A 61 -22.72 4.61 -4.36
N LYS A 62 -23.31 5.33 -5.34
CA LYS A 62 -23.16 6.79 -5.57
C LYS A 62 -23.60 7.58 -4.33
N SER A 63 -22.80 7.51 -3.28
CA SER A 63 -23.19 7.91 -1.93
C SER A 63 -22.84 9.37 -1.76
N THR A 64 -23.88 10.19 -1.61
CA THR A 64 -23.78 11.62 -1.33
C THR A 64 -23.52 11.92 0.15
N ASP A 65 -23.45 10.89 1.01
CA ASP A 65 -23.37 11.04 2.47
C ASP A 65 -22.12 10.37 3.06
N LEU A 66 -21.32 11.17 3.78
CA LEU A 66 -20.09 10.76 4.43
C LEU A 66 -20.30 9.67 5.49
N ILE A 67 -21.44 9.67 6.18
CA ILE A 67 -21.73 8.66 7.21
C ILE A 67 -21.86 7.28 6.56
N ASN A 68 -22.57 7.21 5.44
CA ASN A 68 -22.72 5.99 4.67
C ASN A 68 -21.41 5.50 4.06
N VAL A 69 -20.55 6.41 3.57
CA VAL A 69 -19.20 6.04 3.10
C VAL A 69 -18.37 5.45 4.23
N ARG A 70 -18.33 6.10 5.40
CA ARG A 70 -17.60 5.60 6.58
C ARG A 70 -18.08 4.21 6.99
N ARG A 71 -19.40 4.03 7.12
CA ARG A 71 -19.98 2.72 7.48
C ARG A 71 -19.60 1.66 6.45
N SER A 72 -19.71 1.98 5.17
CA SER A 72 -19.40 1.02 4.10
C SER A 72 -17.92 0.60 4.13
N ILE A 73 -16.99 1.53 4.43
CA ILE A 73 -15.57 1.20 4.63
C ILE A 73 -15.40 0.28 5.84
N THR A 74 -16.03 0.58 6.99
CA THR A 74 -15.95 -0.27 8.19
C THR A 74 -16.50 -1.68 7.92
N ASP A 75 -17.64 -1.79 7.27
CA ASP A 75 -18.27 -3.07 6.92
C ASP A 75 -17.40 -3.87 5.95
N LEU A 76 -16.73 -3.19 5.01
CA LEU A 76 -15.79 -3.81 4.07
C LEU A 76 -14.62 -4.47 4.80
N PHE A 77 -13.99 -3.76 5.72
CA PHE A 77 -12.89 -4.32 6.51
C PHE A 77 -13.36 -5.44 7.44
N ALA A 78 -14.53 -5.29 8.06
CA ALA A 78 -15.10 -6.32 8.94
C ALA A 78 -15.49 -7.61 8.18
N SER A 79 -15.91 -7.47 6.92
CA SER A 79 -16.30 -8.61 6.06
C SER A 79 -15.14 -9.21 5.27
N THR A 80 -13.99 -8.53 5.21
CA THR A 80 -12.80 -9.04 4.52
C THR A 80 -12.28 -10.29 5.24
N LYS A 81 -12.27 -11.41 4.51
CA LYS A 81 -11.85 -12.70 5.06
C LYS A 81 -10.33 -12.78 5.13
N ARG A 82 -9.82 -13.52 6.11
CA ARG A 82 -8.37 -13.82 6.22
C ARG A 82 -7.79 -14.35 4.91
N LYS A 83 -8.51 -15.24 4.22
CA LYS A 83 -8.10 -15.80 2.92
C LYS A 83 -7.85 -14.72 1.86
N THR A 84 -8.60 -13.62 1.87
CA THR A 84 -8.38 -12.50 0.95
C THR A 84 -7.09 -11.77 1.29
N LEU A 85 -6.79 -11.60 2.59
CA LEU A 85 -5.53 -10.99 3.02
C LEU A 85 -4.31 -11.87 2.71
N GLU A 86 -4.46 -13.20 2.82
CA GLU A 86 -3.44 -14.17 2.41
C GLU A 86 -3.14 -14.02 0.91
N LEU A 87 -4.17 -14.00 0.05
CA LEU A 87 -4.00 -13.76 -1.40
C LEU A 87 -3.35 -12.42 -1.74
N VAL A 88 -3.73 -11.34 -1.04
CA VAL A 88 -3.10 -10.03 -1.21
C VAL A 88 -1.61 -10.08 -0.84
N THR A 89 -1.28 -10.83 0.20
CA THR A 89 0.12 -11.05 0.63
C THR A 89 0.88 -11.91 -0.39
N ASP A 90 0.27 -12.96 -0.93
CA ASP A 90 0.90 -13.81 -1.94
C ASP A 90 1.15 -13.03 -3.24
N ASN A 91 0.20 -12.18 -3.65
CA ASN A 91 0.38 -11.28 -4.79
C ASN A 91 1.50 -10.28 -4.54
N PHE A 92 1.66 -9.77 -3.31
CA PHE A 92 2.79 -8.91 -2.95
C PHE A 92 4.13 -9.60 -3.19
N VAL A 93 4.29 -10.79 -2.62
CA VAL A 93 5.52 -11.60 -2.73
C VAL A 93 5.79 -11.93 -4.20
N THR A 94 4.76 -12.30 -4.94
CA THR A 94 4.85 -12.57 -6.38
C THR A 94 5.30 -11.34 -7.16
N GLY A 95 4.74 -10.15 -6.88
CA GLY A 95 5.15 -8.89 -7.48
C GLY A 95 6.61 -8.56 -7.20
N LEU A 96 7.07 -8.76 -5.96
CA LEU A 96 8.48 -8.61 -5.60
C LEU A 96 9.39 -9.58 -6.38
N CYS A 97 9.00 -10.85 -6.50
CA CYS A 97 9.74 -11.81 -7.30
C CYS A 97 9.86 -11.36 -8.76
N TYR A 98 8.78 -10.84 -9.35
CA TYR A 98 8.81 -10.32 -10.73
C TYR A 98 9.71 -9.10 -10.89
N CYS A 99 9.74 -8.18 -9.93
CA CYS A 99 10.67 -7.05 -9.94
C CYS A 99 12.13 -7.52 -9.93
N ILE A 100 12.45 -8.53 -9.12
CA ILE A 100 13.80 -9.09 -9.03
C ILE A 100 14.19 -9.79 -10.35
N THR A 101 13.29 -10.57 -10.95
CA THR A 101 13.62 -11.35 -12.17
C THR A 101 13.83 -10.49 -13.41
N SER A 102 13.45 -9.23 -13.34
CA SER A 102 13.27 -8.39 -14.51
C SER A 102 14.01 -7.05 -14.42
N ASP A 103 14.99 -6.98 -13.52
CA ASP A 103 15.93 -5.87 -13.37
C ASP A 103 15.22 -4.50 -13.28
N ASP A 104 14.22 -4.41 -12.39
CA ASP A 104 13.48 -3.17 -12.09
C ASP A 104 12.64 -2.57 -13.24
N SER A 105 12.36 -3.33 -14.31
CA SER A 105 11.42 -2.90 -15.37
C SER A 105 9.94 -2.88 -14.89
N ASN A 106 9.00 -2.41 -15.72
CA ASN A 106 7.56 -2.40 -15.39
C ASN A 106 6.88 -3.70 -15.89
N PHE A 107 6.09 -4.38 -15.04
CA PHE A 107 5.44 -5.69 -15.34
C PHE A 107 3.94 -5.63 -15.61
N GLU A 108 3.35 -4.45 -15.76
CA GLU A 108 1.90 -4.31 -16.02
C GLU A 108 1.40 -5.13 -17.24
N ASN A 109 2.28 -5.54 -18.17
CA ASN A 109 1.93 -6.35 -19.36
C ASN A 109 1.93 -7.88 -19.15
N ILE A 110 2.26 -8.41 -17.97
CA ILE A 110 2.45 -9.87 -17.77
C ILE A 110 1.32 -10.48 -16.91
N LEU A 111 0.52 -9.65 -16.23
CA LEU A 111 -0.62 -10.09 -15.43
C LEU A 111 -1.90 -10.07 -16.27
N HIS A 112 -2.12 -11.13 -17.07
CA HIS A 112 -3.39 -11.40 -17.76
C HIS A 112 -4.03 -12.68 -17.24
#